data_AF-A0A7X7MBW9-F1
#
_entry.id   AF-A0A7X7MBW9-F1
#
_cell.length_a   1.000
_cell.length_b   1.000
_cell.length_c   1.000
_cell.angle_alpha   90.00
_cell.angle_beta   90.00
_cell.angle_gamma   90.00
#
_symmetry.space_group_name_H-M   'P 1'
#
loop_
_entity.id
_entity.type
_entity.pdbx_description
1 polymer ?
#
loop_
_entity_poly.entity_id
_entity_poly.type
_entity_poly.pdbx_seq_one_letter_code
_entity_poly.pdbx_strand_id
1 'polypeptide(L)'
;ATTYAEFKKEILNEIARCLNMPFNIAAGNSSGYNYASGRLDHQTYFKWIRVDQAFTASRILDRTLAAWLREYAVLTRNRGLLHAIPPHQWFWDGFEHVDPAKEAKAQETRLKNHTTNLAQEYAKAGRDWENELRQRAKEVALMKELGLTPAETPPAAPGGGPDRGDEEDGDGNDTEDTDE
;
A
#
# COMPACT_ATOMS: atom_id res chain seq x y z
N ALA A 1 -21.69 -33.07 -16.51
CA ALA A 1 -21.79 -33.43 -15.08
C ALA A 1 -20.92 -32.47 -14.31
N THR A 2 -21.44 -31.82 -13.27
CA THR A 2 -20.64 -30.90 -12.44
C THR A 2 -19.71 -31.68 -11.53
N THR A 3 -18.46 -31.23 -11.42
CA THR A 3 -17.42 -31.93 -10.66
C THR A 3 -17.37 -31.44 -9.21
N TYR A 4 -16.82 -32.26 -8.31
CA TYR A 4 -16.56 -31.85 -6.92
C TYR A 4 -15.64 -30.62 -6.83
N ALA A 5 -14.74 -30.44 -7.81
CA ALA A 5 -13.87 -29.28 -7.88
C ALA A 5 -14.65 -27.99 -8.16
N GLU A 6 -15.61 -28.03 -9.10
CA GLU A 6 -16.50 -26.90 -9.41
C GLU A 6 -17.35 -26.53 -8.20
N PHE A 7 -17.91 -27.52 -7.49
CA PHE A 7 -18.68 -27.27 -6.27
C PHE A 7 -17.85 -26.53 -5.21
N LYS A 8 -16.62 -26.99 -4.91
CA LYS A 8 -15.74 -26.31 -3.94
C LYS A 8 -15.37 -24.89 -4.37
N LYS A 9 -15.15 -24.68 -5.67
CA LYS A 9 -14.85 -23.36 -6.24
C LYS A 9 -15.99 -22.38 -5.99
N GLU A 10 -17.23 -22.78 -6.29
CA GLU A 10 -18.40 -21.92 -6.09
C GLU A 10 -18.66 -21.63 -4.61
N ILE A 11 -18.54 -22.62 -3.72
CA ILE A 11 -18.69 -22.40 -2.27
C ILE A 11 -17.65 -21.39 -1.75
N LEU A 12 -16.39 -21.51 -2.16
CA LEU A 12 -15.36 -20.56 -1.75
C LEU A 12 -15.66 -19.15 -2.30
N ASN A 13 -16.15 -19.06 -3.54
CA ASN A 13 -16.52 -17.79 -4.15
C ASN A 13 -17.70 -17.11 -3.42
N GLU A 14 -18.73 -17.88 -3.03
CA GLU A 14 -19.86 -17.37 -2.25
C GLU A 14 -19.42 -16.81 -0.89
N ILE A 15 -18.51 -17.50 -0.19
CA ILE A 15 -17.94 -17.02 1.07
C ILE A 15 -17.15 -15.73 0.85
N ALA A 16 -16.27 -15.70 -0.15
CA ALA A 16 -15.40 -14.56 -0.45
C ALA A 16 -16.19 -13.30 -0.83
N ARG A 17 -17.32 -13.46 -1.52
CA ARG A 17 -18.21 -12.35 -1.93
C ARG A 17 -18.73 -11.55 -0.73
N CYS A 18 -19.02 -12.20 0.39
CA CYS A 18 -19.49 -11.54 1.61
C CYS A 18 -18.40 -10.68 2.29
N LEU A 19 -17.13 -10.89 1.93
CA LEU A 19 -15.96 -10.21 2.48
C LEU A 19 -15.35 -9.21 1.48
N ASN A 20 -15.99 -8.97 0.34
CA ASN A 20 -15.41 -8.22 -0.80
C ASN A 20 -14.01 -8.70 -1.19
N MET A 21 -13.75 -10.00 -1.03
CA MET A 21 -12.47 -10.62 -1.38
C MET A 21 -12.58 -11.26 -2.77
N PRO A 22 -11.77 -10.86 -3.75
CA PRO A 22 -11.67 -11.53 -5.04
C PRO A 22 -11.29 -13.01 -4.90
N PHE A 23 -11.79 -13.85 -5.80
CA PHE A 23 -11.62 -15.29 -5.72
C PHE A 23 -10.15 -15.74 -5.76
N ASN A 24 -9.32 -15.14 -6.62
CA ASN A 24 -7.89 -15.45 -6.68
C ASN A 24 -7.16 -15.23 -5.35
N ILE A 25 -7.56 -14.20 -4.59
CA ILE A 25 -7.01 -13.91 -3.25
C ILE A 25 -7.54 -14.93 -2.25
N ALA A 26 -8.85 -15.19 -2.24
CA ALA A 26 -9.46 -16.17 -1.33
C ALA A 26 -8.94 -17.59 -1.54
N ALA A 27 -8.70 -17.98 -2.80
CA ALA A 27 -8.21 -19.28 -3.20
C ALA A 27 -6.67 -19.39 -3.19
N GLY A 28 -5.95 -18.26 -3.10
CA GLY A 28 -4.50 -18.21 -3.28
C GLY A 28 -4.04 -18.76 -4.64
N ASN A 29 -4.88 -18.65 -5.67
CA ASN A 29 -4.64 -19.23 -6.98
C ASN A 29 -5.01 -18.24 -8.09
N SER A 30 -4.02 -17.90 -8.92
CA SER A 30 -4.18 -17.01 -10.08
C SER A 30 -4.04 -17.74 -11.44
N SER A 31 -4.13 -19.07 -11.49
CA SER A 31 -3.92 -19.84 -12.73
C SER A 31 -4.90 -19.53 -13.86
N GLY A 32 -6.07 -18.96 -13.54
CA GLY A 32 -7.08 -18.52 -14.52
C GLY A 32 -7.09 -17.02 -14.78
N TYR A 33 -6.05 -16.30 -14.36
CA TYR A 33 -5.95 -14.85 -14.43
C TYR A 33 -4.73 -14.45 -15.26
N ASN A 34 -4.87 -13.41 -16.07
CA ASN A 34 -3.73 -12.72 -16.63
C ASN A 34 -3.28 -11.60 -15.67
N TYR A 35 -2.18 -10.94 -16.00
CA TYR A 35 -1.62 -9.90 -15.14
C TYR A 35 -2.59 -8.73 -14.94
N ALA A 36 -3.29 -8.30 -16.00
CA ALA A 36 -4.24 -7.18 -15.94
C ALA A 36 -5.43 -7.48 -15.03
N SER A 37 -6.07 -8.66 -15.17
CA SER A 37 -7.20 -9.06 -14.33
C SER A 37 -6.76 -9.31 -12.88
N GLY A 38 -5.60 -9.95 -12.69
CA GLY A 38 -5.01 -10.13 -11.36
C GLY A 38 -4.76 -8.78 -10.66
N ARG A 39 -4.22 -7.79 -11.37
CA ARG A 39 -3.97 -6.45 -10.83
C ARG A 39 -5.25 -5.71 -10.48
N LEU A 40 -6.28 -5.79 -11.34
CA LEU A 40 -7.59 -5.18 -11.08
C LEU A 40 -8.21 -5.70 -9.77
N ASP A 41 -8.16 -7.02 -9.57
CA ASP A 41 -8.69 -7.67 -8.37
C ASP A 41 -7.95 -7.21 -7.11
N HIS A 42 -6.61 -7.24 -7.12
CA HIS A 42 -5.80 -6.77 -5.99
C HIS A 42 -6.06 -5.30 -5.66
N GLN A 43 -6.17 -4.43 -6.68
CA GLN A 43 -6.48 -3.02 -6.45
C GLN A 43 -7.84 -2.82 -5.78
N THR A 44 -8.85 -3.59 -6.19
CA THR A 44 -10.19 -3.53 -5.60
C THR A 44 -10.16 -4.01 -4.15
N TYR A 45 -9.46 -5.12 -3.88
CA TYR A 45 -9.31 -5.65 -2.54
C TYR A 45 -8.54 -4.72 -1.60
N PHE A 46 -7.44 -4.11 -2.07
CA PHE A 46 -6.67 -3.15 -1.26
C PHE A 46 -7.48 -1.87 -0.96
N LYS A 47 -8.35 -1.43 -1.88
CA LYS A 47 -9.30 -0.33 -1.60
C LYS A 47 -10.30 -0.73 -0.52
N TRP A 48 -10.81 -1.96 -0.54
CA TRP A 48 -11.68 -2.47 0.51
C TRP A 48 -10.96 -2.54 1.87
N ILE A 49 -9.71 -3.04 1.92
CA ILE A 49 -8.89 -3.03 3.14
C ILE A 49 -8.75 -1.63 3.72
N ARG A 50 -8.51 -0.61 2.89
CA ARG A 50 -8.42 0.79 3.38
C ARG A 50 -9.72 1.29 4.02
N VAL A 51 -10.87 0.88 3.48
CA VAL A 51 -12.18 1.21 4.08
C VAL A 51 -12.34 0.50 5.43
N ASP A 52 -11.96 -0.77 5.51
CA ASP A 52 -12.03 -1.55 6.74
C ASP A 52 -11.07 -1.02 7.81
N GLN A 53 -9.86 -0.61 7.43
CA GLN A 53 -8.91 0.10 8.30
C GLN A 53 -9.48 1.40 8.85
N ALA A 54 -10.12 2.23 8.00
CA ALA A 54 -10.74 3.48 8.45
C ALA A 54 -11.93 3.24 9.38
N PHE A 55 -12.74 2.21 9.09
CA PHE A 55 -13.82 1.79 9.98
C PHE A 55 -13.27 1.29 11.32
N THR A 56 -12.25 0.43 11.30
CA THR A 56 -11.59 -0.12 12.49
C THR A 56 -10.94 0.98 13.34
N ALA A 57 -10.25 1.94 12.70
CA ALA A 57 -9.71 3.12 13.37
C ALA A 57 -10.81 3.87 14.14
N SER A 58 -11.85 4.33 13.43
CA SER A 58 -12.90 5.16 14.02
C SER A 58 -13.81 4.44 15.03
N ARG A 59 -14.05 3.13 14.84
CA ARG A 59 -14.99 2.37 15.67
C ARG A 59 -14.34 1.65 16.83
N ILE A 60 -13.08 1.25 16.70
CA ILE A 60 -12.38 0.42 17.69
C ILE A 60 -11.17 1.18 18.24
N LEU A 61 -10.22 1.56 17.38
CA LEU A 61 -8.93 2.06 17.85
C LEU A 61 -9.04 3.41 18.56
N ASP A 62 -9.80 4.36 18.02
CA ASP A 62 -9.98 5.69 18.62
C ASP A 62 -10.62 5.59 20.01
N ARG A 63 -11.59 4.68 20.19
CA ARG A 63 -12.24 4.45 21.48
C ARG A 63 -11.28 3.85 22.49
N THR A 64 -10.47 2.89 22.06
CA THR A 64 -9.44 2.25 22.89
C THR A 64 -8.37 3.26 23.29
N LEU A 65 -7.88 4.07 22.35
CA LEU A 65 -6.93 5.14 22.62
C LEU A 65 -7.51 6.18 23.59
N ALA A 66 -8.78 6.57 23.43
CA ALA A 66 -9.45 7.48 24.35
C ALA A 66 -9.51 6.95 25.77
N ALA A 67 -9.85 5.65 25.92
CA ALA A 67 -9.91 5.01 27.22
C ALA A 67 -8.54 4.95 27.89
N TRP A 68 -7.53 4.52 27.14
CA TRP A 68 -6.16 4.45 27.61
C TRP A 68 -5.61 5.84 28.01
N LEU A 69 -5.84 6.87 27.19
CA LEU A 69 -5.39 8.23 27.49
C LEU A 69 -6.05 8.79 28.75
N ARG A 70 -7.33 8.49 29.00
CA ARG A 70 -8.00 8.90 30.24
C ARG A 70 -7.38 8.26 31.47
N GLU A 71 -7.04 6.98 31.42
CA GLU A 71 -6.35 6.30 32.52
C GLU A 71 -4.95 6.88 32.75
N TYR A 72 -4.20 7.08 31.66
CA TYR A 72 -2.88 7.71 31.71
C TYR A 72 -2.94 9.13 32.29
N ALA A 73 -3.97 9.91 31.94
CA ALA A 73 -4.20 11.25 32.47
C ALA A 73 -4.40 11.26 33.99
N VAL A 74 -5.14 10.28 34.52
CA VAL A 74 -5.34 10.13 35.97
C VAL A 74 -4.02 9.80 36.65
N LEU A 75 -3.26 8.83 36.11
CA LEU A 75 -1.97 8.41 36.66
C LEU A 75 -0.95 9.56 36.71
N THR A 76 -0.87 10.34 35.63
CA THR A 76 0.10 11.44 35.49
C THR A 76 -0.40 12.78 36.04
N ARG A 77 -1.65 12.83 36.54
CA ARG A 77 -2.37 14.06 36.91
C ARG A 77 -2.44 15.11 35.79
N ASN A 78 -2.32 14.67 34.53
CA ASN A 78 -2.41 15.54 33.37
C ASN A 78 -3.87 15.71 32.93
N ARG A 79 -4.55 16.70 33.53
CA ARG A 79 -5.99 16.97 33.27
C ARG A 79 -6.29 17.36 31.82
N GLY A 80 -5.30 17.82 31.05
CA GLY A 80 -5.48 18.18 29.64
C GLY A 80 -5.88 17.00 28.75
N LEU A 81 -5.45 15.79 29.11
CA LEU A 81 -5.76 14.56 28.38
C LEU A 81 -7.13 13.95 28.72
N LEU A 82 -7.87 14.51 29.68
CA LEU A 82 -9.18 13.98 30.09
C LEU A 82 -10.33 14.33 29.12
N HIS A 83 -10.16 15.36 28.28
CA HIS A 83 -11.28 16.01 27.59
C HIS A 83 -11.38 15.62 26.13
N ALA A 84 -10.26 15.63 25.40
CA ALA A 84 -10.22 15.26 23.98
C ALA A 84 -8.99 14.43 23.68
N ILE A 85 -9.15 13.45 22.78
CA ILE A 85 -8.02 12.75 22.17
C ILE A 85 -7.26 13.79 21.34
N PRO A 86 -5.95 13.94 21.50
CA PRO A 86 -5.15 14.78 20.62
C PRO A 86 -5.33 14.39 19.14
N PRO A 87 -5.14 15.31 18.19
CA PRO A 87 -5.06 14.94 16.78
C PRO A 87 -4.06 13.81 16.59
N HIS A 88 -4.49 12.74 15.95
CA HIS A 88 -3.69 11.52 15.78
C HIS A 88 -4.04 10.88 14.44
N GLN A 89 -3.18 9.97 14.01
CA GLN A 89 -3.36 9.18 12.81
C GLN A 89 -2.84 7.77 13.08
N TRP A 90 -3.54 6.78 12.52
CA TRP A 90 -3.09 5.41 12.50
C TRP A 90 -2.27 5.17 11.24
N PHE A 91 -1.07 4.64 11.43
CA PHE A 91 -0.23 4.16 10.35
C PHE A 91 -0.45 2.67 10.20
N TRP A 92 -0.77 2.25 8.98
CA TRP A 92 -0.99 0.87 8.60
C TRP A 92 0.10 0.43 7.63
N ASP A 93 0.42 -0.85 7.60
CA ASP A 93 1.40 -1.38 6.68
C ASP A 93 1.06 -1.02 5.23
N GLY A 94 2.10 -0.67 4.48
CA GLY A 94 1.99 -0.35 3.06
C GLY A 94 1.78 -1.56 2.19
N PHE A 95 1.36 -1.32 0.95
CA PHE A 95 1.34 -2.33 -0.09
C PHE A 95 2.53 -2.10 -1.01
N GLU A 96 3.35 -3.12 -1.22
CA GLU A 96 4.50 -3.04 -2.13
C GLU A 96 4.02 -3.01 -3.59
N HIS A 97 4.65 -2.14 -4.38
CA HIS A 97 4.44 -2.16 -5.82
C HIS A 97 5.29 -3.27 -6.47
N VAL A 98 4.74 -3.93 -7.51
CA VAL A 98 5.46 -4.97 -8.27
C VAL A 98 6.77 -4.47 -8.87
N ASP A 99 6.80 -3.20 -9.26
CA ASP A 99 7.99 -2.52 -9.79
C ASP A 99 8.40 -1.38 -8.84
N PRO A 100 9.35 -1.64 -7.92
CA PRO A 100 9.85 -0.63 -6.99
C PRO A 100 10.53 0.56 -7.67
N ALA A 101 11.12 0.37 -8.86
CA ALA A 101 11.81 1.43 -9.58
C ALA A 101 10.81 2.43 -10.18
N LYS A 102 9.71 1.94 -10.77
CA LYS A 102 8.59 2.79 -11.22
C LYS A 102 7.97 3.55 -10.05
N GLU A 103 7.79 2.90 -8.90
CA GLU A 103 7.25 3.55 -7.71
C GLU A 103 8.18 4.66 -7.19
N ALA A 104 9.48 4.39 -7.06
CA ALA A 104 10.47 5.37 -6.63
C ALA A 104 10.53 6.59 -7.56
N LYS A 105 10.54 6.38 -8.89
CA LYS A 105 10.53 7.46 -9.89
C LYS A 105 9.23 8.29 -9.80
N ALA A 106 8.10 7.62 -9.60
CA ALA A 106 6.81 8.30 -9.40
C ALA A 106 6.79 9.10 -8.10
N GLN A 107 7.36 8.58 -7.01
CA GLN A 107 7.49 9.28 -5.73
C GLN A 107 8.39 10.51 -5.86
N GLU A 108 9.55 10.38 -6.51
CA GLU A 108 10.46 11.49 -6.78
C GLU A 108 9.76 12.60 -7.59
N THR A 109 9.06 12.23 -8.65
CA THR A 109 8.33 13.17 -9.51
C THR A 109 7.24 13.90 -8.73
N ARG A 110 6.45 13.17 -7.92
CA ARG A 110 5.37 13.73 -7.09
C ARG A 110 5.89 14.65 -5.98
N LEU A 111 7.05 14.35 -5.41
CA LEU A 111 7.69 15.21 -4.42
C LEU A 111 8.25 16.48 -5.07
N LYS A 112 8.88 16.36 -6.25
CA LYS A 112 9.44 17.49 -7.00
C LYS A 112 8.38 18.46 -7.50
N ASN A 113 7.22 17.96 -7.93
CA ASN A 113 6.12 18.79 -8.43
C ASN A 113 5.14 19.23 -7.33
N HIS A 114 5.43 18.92 -6.06
CA HIS A 114 4.62 19.25 -4.89
C HIS A 114 3.18 18.72 -4.90
N THR A 115 2.89 17.65 -5.66
CA THR A 115 1.59 16.97 -5.60
C THR A 115 1.46 16.00 -4.42
N THR A 116 2.57 15.72 -3.73
CA THR A 116 2.63 14.96 -2.48
C THR A 116 3.60 15.61 -1.50
N ASN A 117 3.67 15.08 -0.29
CA ASN A 117 4.65 15.48 0.73
C ASN A 117 5.22 14.26 1.46
N LEU A 118 6.25 14.48 2.29
CA LEU A 118 6.91 13.40 3.03
C LEU A 118 5.94 12.64 3.94
N ALA A 119 5.03 13.35 4.64
CA ALA A 119 4.06 12.70 5.50
C ALA A 119 3.15 11.73 4.73
N GLN A 120 2.68 12.12 3.54
CA GLN A 120 1.84 11.29 2.69
C GLN A 120 2.60 10.09 2.11
N GLU A 121 3.86 10.24 1.72
CA GLU A 121 4.64 9.12 1.17
C GLU A 121 5.08 8.13 2.26
N TYR A 122 5.54 8.60 3.42
CA TYR A 122 5.88 7.71 4.53
C TYR A 122 4.64 7.00 5.10
N ALA A 123 3.49 7.68 5.14
CA ALA A 123 2.23 7.07 5.58
C ALA A 123 1.80 5.90 4.68
N LYS A 124 2.10 5.94 3.37
CA LYS A 124 1.82 4.81 2.45
C LYS A 124 2.64 3.57 2.79
N ALA A 125 3.78 3.73 3.45
CA ALA A 125 4.62 2.64 3.94
C ALA A 125 4.39 2.32 5.43
N GLY A 126 3.36 2.91 6.06
CA GLY A 126 3.08 2.71 7.48
C GLY A 126 4.08 3.36 8.43
N ARG A 127 4.81 4.39 7.98
CA ARG A 127 5.87 5.04 8.76
C ARG A 127 5.52 6.49 9.11
N ASP A 128 6.05 6.93 10.25
CA ASP A 128 6.02 8.32 10.66
C ASP A 128 7.24 9.07 10.10
N TRP A 129 6.97 10.06 9.25
CA TRP A 129 7.98 10.87 8.58
C TRP A 129 8.91 11.61 9.56
N GLU A 130 8.43 12.04 10.73
CA GLU A 130 9.27 12.73 11.70
C GLU A 130 10.32 11.80 12.30
N ASN A 131 9.91 10.56 12.62
CA ASN A 131 10.81 9.55 13.14
C ASN A 131 11.87 9.16 12.10
N GLU A 132 11.45 8.97 10.84
CA GLU A 132 12.35 8.62 9.74
C GLU A 132 13.35 9.74 9.44
N LEU A 133 12.93 11.02 9.48
CA LEU A 133 13.86 12.15 9.31
C LEU A 133 14.85 12.27 10.47
N ARG A 134 14.40 12.07 11.72
CA ARG A 134 15.29 12.06 12.89
C ARG A 134 16.29 10.91 12.80
N GLN A 135 15.83 9.74 12.38
CA GLN A 135 16.68 8.58 12.16
C GLN A 135 17.70 8.84 11.04
N ARG A 136 17.26 9.40 9.91
CA ARG A 136 18.14 9.78 8.81
C ARG A 136 19.20 10.79 9.24
N ALA A 137 18.85 11.77 10.08
CA ALA A 137 19.81 12.72 10.61
C ALA A 137 20.89 12.04 11.48
N LYS A 138 20.51 11.06 12.31
CA LYS A 138 21.47 10.24 13.08
C LYS A 138 22.38 9.42 12.17
N GLU A 139 21.82 8.79 11.14
CA GLU A 139 22.57 8.01 10.17
C GLU A 139 23.60 8.87 9.43
N VAL A 140 23.20 10.05 8.97
CA VAL A 140 24.12 10.98 8.28
C VAL A 140 25.23 11.45 9.23
N ALA A 141 24.92 11.75 10.48
CA ALA A 141 25.92 12.10 11.48
C ALA A 141 26.91 10.95 11.72
N LEU A 142 26.40 9.72 11.86
CA LEU A 142 27.22 8.53 12.04
C LEU A 142 28.07 8.21 10.80
N MET A 143 27.51 8.30 9.60
CA MET A 143 28.24 8.14 8.35
C MET A 143 29.40 9.14 8.25
N LYS A 144 29.15 10.40 8.65
CA LYS A 144 30.19 11.44 8.69
C LYS A 144 31.28 11.11 9.72
N GLU A 145 30.91 10.63 10.91
CA GLU A 145 31.85 10.20 11.95
C GLU A 145 32.72 9.02 11.49
N LEU A 146 32.13 8.05 10.82
CA LEU A 146 32.80 6.85 10.32
C LEU A 146 33.58 7.08 9.01
N GLY A 147 33.55 8.28 8.44
CA GLY A 147 34.20 8.58 7.16
C GLY A 147 33.53 7.93 5.95
N LEU A 148 32.27 7.47 6.09
CA LEU A 148 31.46 6.93 5.01
C LEU A 148 30.83 8.11 4.25
N THR A 149 31.59 8.73 3.35
CA THR A 149 31.04 9.78 2.48
C THR A 149 29.97 9.18 1.56
N PRO A 150 28.78 9.79 1.43
CA PRO A 150 27.84 9.39 0.39
C PRO A 150 28.53 9.58 -0.97
N ALA A 151 28.70 8.51 -1.73
CA ALA A 151 29.02 8.66 -3.14
C ALA A 151 27.84 9.43 -3.77
N GLU A 152 28.11 10.61 -4.32
CA GLU A 152 27.14 11.32 -5.14
C GLU A 152 26.73 10.37 -6.27
N THR A 153 25.52 9.83 -6.21
CA THR A 153 24.95 9.07 -7.31
C THR A 153 24.90 10.02 -8.50
N PRO A 154 25.67 9.79 -9.59
CA PRO A 154 25.57 10.62 -10.77
C PRO A 154 24.12 10.55 -11.26
N PRO A 155 23.51 11.66 -11.70
CA PRO A 155 22.20 11.59 -12.33
C PRO A 155 22.29 10.62 -13.50
N ALA A 156 21.46 9.58 -13.47
CA ALA A 156 21.35 8.64 -14.58
C ALA A 156 21.07 9.46 -15.84
N ALA A 157 22.00 9.40 -16.80
CA ALA A 157 21.89 10.11 -18.05
C ALA A 157 20.55 9.72 -18.72
N PRO A 158 19.83 10.66 -19.36
CA PRO A 158 18.65 10.33 -20.13
C PRO A 158 19.10 9.53 -21.35
N GLY A 159 19.03 8.20 -21.24
CA GLY A 159 19.19 7.31 -22.38
C GLY A 159 18.01 7.51 -23.31
N GLY A 160 18.17 8.40 -24.29
CA GLY A 160 17.28 8.54 -25.43
C GLY A 160 17.40 7.31 -26.33
N GLY A 161 16.50 6.36 -26.14
CA GLY A 161 16.03 5.41 -27.16
C GLY A 161 14.54 5.68 -27.37
N PRO A 162 13.99 5.49 -28.58
CA PRO A 162 12.63 5.94 -28.86
C PRO A 162 11.65 5.24 -27.92
N ASP A 163 10.76 6.05 -27.36
CA ASP A 163 9.47 5.69 -26.80
C ASP A 163 8.74 4.82 -27.83
N ARG A 164 8.99 3.50 -27.79
CA ARG A 164 7.94 2.56 -28.17
C ARG A 164 6.99 2.65 -27.00
N GLY A 165 5.86 3.28 -27.24
CA GLY A 165 4.77 3.29 -26.28
C GLY A 165 4.62 1.88 -25.74
N ASP A 166 4.63 1.76 -24.41
CA ASP A 166 4.01 0.62 -23.77
C ASP A 166 2.54 0.72 -24.19
N GLU A 167 2.26 0.07 -25.32
CA GLU A 167 0.94 -0.27 -25.81
C GLU A 167 0.15 -0.81 -24.63
N GLU A 168 -1.12 -0.42 -24.60
CA GLU A 168 -2.14 -1.11 -23.86
C GLU A 168 -1.88 -2.62 -23.93
N ASP A 169 -1.77 -3.30 -22.79
CA ASP A 169 -1.94 -4.76 -22.73
C ASP A 169 -3.41 -5.07 -23.07
N GLY A 170 -3.78 -4.82 -24.32
CA GLY A 170 -4.87 -5.46 -25.02
C GLY A 170 -4.36 -6.83 -25.46
N ASP A 171 -4.54 -7.83 -24.60
CA ASP A 171 -4.38 -9.21 -25.00
C ASP A 171 -5.61 -9.62 -25.81
N GLY A 172 -5.56 -9.30 -27.11
CA GLY A 172 -6.37 -9.97 -28.12
C GLY A 172 -5.78 -11.35 -28.35
N ASN A 173 -6.44 -12.38 -27.82
CA ASN A 173 -6.26 -13.72 -28.35
C ASN A 173 -7.24 -13.90 -29.51
N ASP A 174 -6.69 -13.86 -30.71
CA ASP A 174 -7.32 -14.34 -31.94
C ASP A 174 -7.76 -15.80 -31.76
N THR A 175 -9.07 -16.02 -31.80
CA THR A 175 -9.64 -17.27 -32.33
C THR A 175 -10.69 -16.90 -33.35
N GLU A 176 -10.22 -16.53 -34.54
CA GLU A 176 -10.86 -16.78 -35.84
C GLU A 176 -9.78 -17.54 -36.63
N ASP A 177 -10.02 -18.63 -37.35
CA ASP A 177 -11.23 -19.04 -38.03
C ASP A 177 -11.02 -20.48 -38.53
N THR A 178 -12.08 -21.29 -38.60
CA THR A 178 -12.40 -22.07 -39.81
C THR A 178 -13.82 -22.60 -39.67
N ASP A 179 -14.73 -22.00 -40.44
CA ASP A 179 -15.97 -22.60 -40.93
C ASP A 179 -15.74 -24.00 -41.54
N GLU A 180 -16.50 -24.98 -41.06
CA GLU A 180 -17.26 -25.99 -41.86
C GLU A 180 -18.33 -26.67 -40.98
#